data_AF-A0A6N3V166-F1
#
_entry.id   AF-A0A6N3V166-F1
#
_cell.length_a   1.000
_cell.length_b   1.000
_cell.length_c   1.000
_cell.angle_alpha   90.00
_cell.angle_beta   90.00
_cell.angle_gamma   90.00
#
_symmetry.space_group_name_H-M   'P 1'
#
loop_
_entity.id
_entity.type
_entity.pdbx_description
1 polymer ?
#
loop_
_entity_poly.entity_id
_entity_poly.type
_entity_poly.pdbx_seq_one_letter_code
_entity_poly.pdbx_strand_id
1 'polypeptide(L)'
;MEATINYQTTIFLEKIKEMEDRNLLLAYSNKADYNSLFNQLAEEELALRGYVPSEVEENNIDFLIIRKKEIDELVEIYTNDSDYVKSWKELAENELKRRGFDISSLYGIKSRNKQFLKEGMQGRYIVLGYIFSFLGGLVGLAFAINYAFTSQTAVNGEKFPKYNRSTRSHGKAMLILAIGSIIMQLIMRLS
;
A
#
# COMPACT_ATOMS: atom_id res chain seq x y z
N MET A 1 2.11 -48.13 -5.19
CA MET A 1 3.13 -47.14 -5.55
C MET A 1 2.55 -46.09 -6.50
N GLU A 2 1.94 -46.50 -7.62
CA GLU A 2 1.26 -45.59 -8.57
C GLU A 2 0.14 -44.74 -7.94
N ALA A 3 -0.72 -45.33 -7.11
CA ALA A 3 -1.83 -44.60 -6.48
C ALA A 3 -1.37 -43.46 -5.55
N THR A 4 -0.23 -43.64 -4.86
CA THR A 4 0.34 -42.64 -3.95
C THR A 4 1.01 -41.49 -4.72
N ILE A 5 1.70 -41.80 -5.83
CA ILE A 5 2.31 -40.80 -6.71
C ILE A 5 1.22 -39.94 -7.37
N ASN A 6 0.12 -40.54 -7.81
CA ASN A 6 -1.01 -39.83 -8.39
C ASN A 6 -1.69 -38.86 -7.38
N TYR A 7 -1.87 -39.32 -6.13
CA TYR A 7 -2.44 -38.49 -5.07
C TYR A 7 -1.56 -37.29 -4.70
N GLN A 8 -0.23 -37.49 -4.52
CA GLN A 8 0.68 -36.40 -4.21
C GLN A 8 0.80 -35.37 -5.35
N THR A 9 0.83 -35.85 -6.60
CA THR A 9 0.83 -34.98 -7.79
C THR A 9 -0.40 -34.10 -7.81
N THR A 10 -1.58 -34.68 -7.54
CA THR A 10 -2.86 -33.94 -7.53
C THR A 10 -2.85 -32.84 -6.47
N ILE A 11 -2.42 -33.14 -5.24
CA ILE A 11 -2.35 -32.15 -4.15
C ILE A 11 -1.39 -31.01 -4.49
N PHE A 12 -0.19 -31.33 -4.97
CA PHE A 12 0.78 -30.28 -5.30
C PHE A 12 0.29 -29.39 -6.43
N LEU A 13 -0.28 -29.99 -7.49
CA LEU A 13 -0.81 -29.23 -8.61
C LEU A 13 -1.97 -28.32 -8.19
N GLU A 14 -2.91 -28.82 -7.38
CA GLU A 14 -4.01 -28.03 -6.84
C GLU A 14 -3.47 -26.83 -6.04
N LYS A 15 -2.55 -27.09 -5.11
CA LYS A 15 -1.93 -26.03 -4.31
C LYS A 15 -1.17 -25.01 -5.15
N ILE A 16 -0.43 -25.45 -6.17
CA ILE A 16 0.33 -24.59 -7.09
C ILE A 16 -0.61 -23.70 -7.89
N LYS A 17 -1.71 -24.26 -8.41
CA LYS A 17 -2.72 -23.51 -9.17
C LYS A 17 -3.38 -22.40 -8.35
N GLU A 18 -3.58 -22.64 -7.06
CA GLU A 18 -4.12 -21.66 -6.12
C GLU A 18 -3.11 -20.56 -5.71
N MET A 19 -1.81 -20.75 -5.95
CA MET A 19 -0.82 -19.72 -5.60
C MET A 19 -0.97 -18.48 -6.48
N GLU A 20 -0.88 -17.30 -5.86
CA GLU A 20 -0.62 -16.06 -6.60
C GLU A 20 0.74 -16.13 -7.30
N ASP A 21 0.86 -15.43 -8.44
CA ASP A 21 2.08 -15.42 -9.27
C ASP A 21 3.34 -15.11 -8.45
N ARG A 22 3.27 -14.15 -7.53
CA ARG A 22 4.40 -13.80 -6.66
C ARG A 22 4.85 -14.95 -5.78
N ASN A 23 3.92 -15.69 -5.20
CA ASN A 23 4.21 -16.80 -4.30
C ASN A 23 4.78 -17.99 -5.06
N LEU A 24 4.26 -18.25 -6.26
CA LEU A 24 4.78 -19.29 -7.14
C LEU A 24 6.21 -18.97 -7.62
N LEU A 25 6.45 -17.73 -8.05
CA LEU A 25 7.79 -17.25 -8.44
C LEU A 25 8.79 -17.33 -7.28
N LEU A 26 8.37 -16.98 -6.06
CA LEU A 26 9.20 -17.12 -4.85
C LEU A 26 9.50 -18.58 -4.52
N ALA A 27 8.50 -19.46 -4.61
CA ALA A 27 8.70 -20.88 -4.35
C ALA A 27 9.68 -21.49 -5.37
N TYR A 28 9.51 -21.16 -6.66
CA TYR A 28 10.40 -21.63 -7.72
C TYR A 28 11.82 -21.05 -7.62
N SER A 29 11.96 -19.77 -7.24
CA SER A 29 13.27 -19.17 -6.98
C SER A 29 14.03 -19.86 -5.84
N ASN A 30 13.30 -20.42 -4.86
CA ASN A 30 13.86 -21.20 -3.75
C ASN A 30 13.69 -22.71 -3.95
N LYS A 31 13.66 -23.19 -5.19
CA LYS A 31 13.40 -24.61 -5.53
C LYS A 31 14.31 -25.64 -4.85
N ALA A 32 15.49 -25.22 -4.36
CA ALA A 32 16.38 -26.09 -3.58
C ALA A 32 15.74 -26.60 -2.27
N ASP A 33 14.77 -25.86 -1.73
CA ASP A 33 14.07 -26.21 -0.49
C ASP A 33 12.89 -27.19 -0.72
N TYR A 34 12.57 -27.48 -1.98
CA TYR A 34 11.40 -28.26 -2.38
C TYR A 34 11.78 -29.57 -3.08
N ASN A 35 10.85 -30.52 -3.08
CA ASN A 35 11.04 -31.79 -3.76
C ASN A 35 10.98 -31.63 -5.29
N SER A 36 11.59 -32.57 -6.03
CA SER A 36 11.68 -32.52 -7.50
C SER A 36 10.33 -32.49 -8.21
N LEU A 37 9.33 -33.22 -7.69
CA LEU A 37 7.98 -33.24 -8.27
C LEU A 37 7.31 -31.86 -8.16
N PHE A 38 7.42 -31.20 -7.00
CA PHE A 38 6.91 -29.83 -6.83
C PHE A 38 7.60 -28.87 -7.80
N ASN A 39 8.93 -28.95 -7.93
CA ASN A 39 9.70 -28.08 -8.81
C ASN A 39 9.28 -28.22 -10.28
N GLN A 40 9.08 -29.46 -10.74
CA GLN A 40 8.60 -29.72 -12.10
C GLN A 40 7.19 -29.13 -12.32
N LEU A 41 6.25 -29.38 -11.40
CA LEU A 41 4.89 -28.86 -11.53
C LEU A 41 4.84 -27.33 -11.45
N ALA A 42 5.69 -26.73 -10.61
CA ALA A 42 5.80 -25.28 -10.51
C ALA A 42 6.38 -24.66 -11.79
N GLU A 43 7.37 -25.30 -12.39
CA GLU A 43 7.94 -24.89 -13.68
C GLU A 43 6.91 -24.90 -14.80
N GLU A 44 6.15 -26.01 -14.90
CA GLU A 44 5.08 -26.17 -15.88
C GLU A 44 3.99 -25.10 -15.68
N GLU A 45 3.54 -24.88 -14.44
CA GLU A 45 2.54 -23.84 -14.14
C GLU A 45 3.05 -22.43 -14.46
N LEU A 46 4.32 -22.11 -14.15
CA LEU A 46 4.90 -20.82 -14.48
C LEU A 46 4.90 -20.58 -16.00
N ALA A 47 5.27 -21.58 -16.78
CA ALA A 47 5.23 -21.52 -18.24
C ALA A 47 3.79 -21.32 -18.77
N LEU A 48 2.81 -22.03 -18.19
CA LEU A 48 1.38 -21.84 -18.53
C LEU A 48 0.90 -20.43 -18.23
N ARG A 49 1.44 -19.80 -17.19
CA ARG A 49 1.14 -18.40 -16.81
C ARG A 49 1.94 -17.37 -17.60
N GLY A 50 2.75 -17.78 -18.57
CA GLY A 50 3.53 -16.90 -19.44
C GLY A 50 4.85 -16.41 -18.84
N TYR A 51 5.34 -17.04 -17.79
CA TYR A 51 6.68 -16.79 -17.27
C TYR A 51 7.71 -17.70 -17.94
N VAL A 52 8.94 -17.21 -18.08
CA VAL A 52 10.07 -18.02 -18.56
C VAL A 52 10.88 -18.48 -17.34
N PRO A 53 10.92 -19.79 -17.02
CA PRO A 53 11.55 -20.29 -15.80
C PRO A 53 13.02 -19.88 -15.62
N SER A 54 13.80 -19.82 -16.70
CA SER A 54 15.20 -19.39 -16.65
C SER A 54 15.36 -17.94 -16.19
N GLU A 55 14.41 -17.06 -16.52
CA GLU A 55 14.46 -15.66 -16.11
C GLU A 55 14.13 -15.48 -14.62
N VAL A 56 13.47 -16.45 -13.99
CA VAL A 56 13.16 -16.45 -12.55
C VAL A 56 14.43 -16.55 -11.70
N GLU A 57 15.43 -17.27 -12.19
CA GLU A 57 16.72 -17.41 -11.50
C GLU A 57 17.61 -16.17 -11.64
N GLU A 58 17.48 -15.47 -12.77
CA GLU A 58 18.36 -14.37 -13.15
C GLU A 58 17.85 -13.00 -12.71
N ASN A 59 16.54 -12.84 -12.51
CA ASN A 59 15.90 -11.56 -12.31
C ASN A 59 15.17 -11.43 -10.98
N ASN A 60 14.94 -10.17 -10.58
CA ASN A 60 14.09 -9.87 -9.45
C ASN A 60 12.62 -10.24 -9.74
N ILE A 61 11.94 -10.88 -8.79
CA ILE A 61 10.54 -11.31 -8.93
C ILE A 61 9.59 -10.15 -9.23
N ASP A 62 9.80 -8.99 -8.60
CA ASP A 62 8.97 -7.81 -8.86
C ASP A 62 9.13 -7.33 -10.31
N PHE A 63 10.34 -7.43 -10.88
CA PHE A 63 10.57 -7.11 -12.30
C PHE A 63 9.77 -8.04 -13.21
N LEU A 64 9.74 -9.35 -12.93
CA LEU A 64 8.99 -10.33 -13.72
C LEU A 64 7.48 -10.09 -13.64
N ILE A 65 6.98 -9.77 -12.43
CA ILE A 65 5.56 -9.40 -12.23
C ILE A 65 5.23 -8.14 -13.04
N ILE A 66 6.02 -7.08 -12.90
CA ILE A 66 5.80 -5.82 -13.62
C ILE A 66 5.82 -6.02 -15.13
N ARG A 67 6.78 -6.79 -15.65
CA ARG A 67 6.90 -7.03 -17.09
C ARG A 67 5.70 -7.76 -17.69
N LYS A 68 4.94 -8.53 -16.90
CA LYS A 68 3.71 -9.20 -17.34
C LYS A 68 2.47 -8.30 -17.31
N LYS A 69 2.51 -7.16 -16.62
CA LYS A 69 1.38 -6.25 -16.48
C LYS A 69 0.94 -5.66 -17.81
N GLU A 70 -0.35 -5.40 -17.93
CA GLU A 70 -0.92 -4.66 -19.05
C GLU A 70 -0.56 -3.18 -18.98
N ILE A 71 -0.66 -2.47 -20.12
CA ILE A 71 -0.30 -1.04 -20.20
C ILE A 71 -1.09 -0.22 -19.16
N ASP A 72 -2.39 -0.46 -19.03
CA ASP A 72 -3.24 0.30 -18.10
C ASP A 72 -2.82 0.08 -16.63
N GLU A 73 -2.46 -1.14 -16.26
CA GLU A 73 -1.94 -1.45 -14.92
C GLU A 73 -0.59 -0.76 -14.67
N LEU A 74 0.30 -0.74 -15.68
CA LEU A 74 1.59 -0.04 -15.58
C LEU A 74 1.39 1.48 -15.42
N VAL A 75 0.43 2.06 -16.15
CA VAL A 75 0.04 3.46 -16.02
C VAL A 75 -0.49 3.74 -14.62
N GLU A 76 -1.33 2.86 -14.08
CA GLU A 76 -1.86 2.98 -12.72
C GLU A 76 -0.72 2.96 -11.68
N ILE A 77 0.17 1.95 -11.75
CA ILE A 77 1.33 1.83 -10.87
C ILE A 77 2.22 3.08 -10.94
N TYR A 78 2.45 3.60 -12.15
CA TYR A 78 3.26 4.80 -12.33
C TYR A 78 2.59 6.06 -11.78
N THR A 79 1.29 6.24 -12.01
CA THR A 79 0.57 7.48 -11.66
C THR A 79 0.10 7.50 -10.20
N ASN A 80 -0.11 6.34 -9.59
CA ASN A 80 -0.52 6.15 -8.19
C ASN A 80 0.57 5.45 -7.37
N ASP A 81 1.84 5.85 -7.53
CA ASP A 81 2.98 5.14 -6.92
C ASP A 81 2.98 5.09 -5.38
N SER A 82 2.12 5.87 -4.73
CA SER A 82 1.84 5.76 -3.28
C SER A 82 1.21 4.44 -2.88
N ASP A 83 0.46 3.82 -3.78
CA ASP A 83 -0.43 2.69 -3.48
C ASP A 83 0.29 1.35 -3.71
N TYR A 84 1.52 1.41 -4.22
CA TYR A 84 2.34 0.25 -4.56
C TYR A 84 3.68 0.25 -3.83
N VAL A 85 4.40 -0.87 -3.93
CA VAL A 85 5.76 -0.99 -3.41
C VAL A 85 6.66 0.04 -4.10
N LYS A 86 7.53 0.69 -3.32
CA LYS A 86 8.35 1.83 -3.78
C LYS A 86 9.15 1.55 -5.07
N SER A 87 9.68 0.34 -5.24
CA SER A 87 10.44 -0.07 -6.43
C SER A 87 9.58 -0.17 -7.69
N TRP A 88 8.27 -0.46 -7.57
CA TRP A 88 7.41 -0.75 -8.70
C TRP A 88 7.19 0.45 -9.62
N LYS A 89 7.23 1.66 -9.07
CA LYS A 89 7.17 2.88 -9.88
C LYS A 89 8.23 2.90 -10.97
N GLU A 90 9.48 2.63 -10.60
CA GLU A 90 10.61 2.69 -11.53
C GLU A 90 10.56 1.53 -12.53
N LEU A 91 10.21 0.34 -12.07
CA LEU A 91 10.00 -0.82 -12.93
C LEU A 91 8.90 -0.56 -13.97
N ALA A 92 7.76 0.00 -13.55
CA ALA A 92 6.65 0.32 -14.44
C ALA A 92 7.00 1.44 -15.43
N GLU A 93 7.71 2.47 -14.98
CA GLU A 93 8.22 3.55 -15.85
C GLU A 93 9.15 2.98 -16.93
N ASN A 94 10.09 2.11 -16.55
CA ASN A 94 11.03 1.50 -17.48
C ASN A 94 10.31 0.59 -18.48
N GLU A 95 9.33 -0.20 -18.02
CA GLU A 95 8.56 -1.10 -18.89
C GLU A 95 7.67 -0.33 -19.87
N LEU A 96 7.01 0.75 -19.45
CA LEU A 96 6.24 1.63 -20.33
C LEU A 96 7.14 2.24 -21.43
N LYS A 97 8.32 2.76 -21.06
CA LYS A 97 9.30 3.28 -22.04
C LYS A 97 9.76 2.18 -23.01
N ARG A 98 10.05 0.99 -22.50
CA ARG A 98 10.46 -0.17 -23.31
C ARG A 98 9.39 -0.54 -24.35
N ARG A 99 8.11 -0.40 -24.00
CA ARG A 99 6.97 -0.63 -24.91
C ARG A 99 6.64 0.56 -25.81
N GLY A 100 7.43 1.63 -25.80
CA GLY A 100 7.23 2.81 -26.64
C GLY A 100 6.08 3.72 -26.19
N PHE A 101 5.62 3.61 -24.94
CA PHE A 101 4.55 4.45 -24.41
C PHE A 101 5.07 5.85 -24.07
N ASP A 102 4.33 6.88 -24.46
CA ASP A 102 4.68 8.28 -24.12
C ASP A 102 4.33 8.60 -22.67
N ILE A 103 5.33 8.47 -21.78
CA ILE A 103 5.19 8.77 -20.36
C ILE A 103 4.94 10.26 -20.09
N SER A 104 5.32 11.15 -21.01
CA SER A 104 5.16 12.59 -20.77
C SER A 104 3.70 12.99 -20.61
N SER A 105 2.80 12.27 -21.28
CA SER A 105 1.35 12.39 -21.16
C SER A 105 0.83 12.13 -19.74
N LEU A 106 1.55 11.35 -18.93
CA LEU A 106 1.12 10.91 -17.59
C LEU A 106 1.52 11.88 -16.46
N TYR A 107 2.45 12.82 -16.71
CA TYR A 107 2.94 13.73 -15.67
C TYR A 107 1.83 14.56 -15.03
N GLY A 108 0.87 15.03 -15.82
CA GLY A 108 -0.27 15.79 -15.32
C GLY A 108 -1.16 14.97 -14.39
N ILE A 109 -1.39 13.70 -14.72
CA ILE A 109 -2.20 12.77 -13.90
C ILE A 109 -1.47 12.48 -12.59
N LYS A 110 -0.20 12.06 -12.67
CA LYS A 110 0.63 11.77 -11.50
C LYS A 110 0.73 12.95 -10.52
N SER A 111 0.93 14.16 -11.05
CA SER A 111 0.99 15.37 -10.25
C SER A 111 -0.33 15.63 -9.51
N ARG A 112 -1.48 15.48 -10.20
CA ARG A 112 -2.81 15.62 -9.59
C ARG A 112 -3.07 14.58 -8.51
N ASN A 113 -2.72 13.31 -8.74
CA ASN A 113 -2.92 12.24 -7.76
C ASN A 113 -2.08 12.50 -6.49
N LYS A 114 -0.81 12.92 -6.67
CA LYS A 114 0.05 13.33 -5.54
C LYS A 114 -0.48 14.57 -4.81
N GLN A 115 -1.11 15.50 -5.52
CA GLN A 115 -1.74 16.67 -4.90
C GLN A 115 -2.95 16.27 -4.05
N PHE A 116 -3.81 15.38 -4.54
CA PHE A 116 -4.97 14.88 -3.81
C PHE A 116 -4.56 14.26 -2.45
N LEU A 117 -3.49 13.45 -2.45
CA LEU A 117 -2.93 12.87 -1.22
C LEU A 117 -2.39 13.94 -0.25
N LYS A 118 -1.78 15.01 -0.75
CA LYS A 118 -1.29 16.14 0.07
C LYS A 118 -2.41 17.00 0.64
N GLU A 119 -3.53 17.09 -0.06
CA GLU A 119 -4.70 17.84 0.38
C GLU A 119 -5.36 17.17 1.58
N GLY A 120 -5.45 15.83 1.61
CA GLY A 120 -6.01 15.08 2.73
C GLY A 120 -7.54 15.20 2.83
N MET A 121 -8.14 14.42 3.72
CA MET A 121 -9.61 14.33 3.86
C MET A 121 -10.18 15.37 4.85
N GLN A 122 -11.47 15.69 4.69
CA GLN A 122 -12.19 16.55 5.64
C GLN A 122 -12.57 15.77 6.91
N GLY A 123 -12.40 16.40 8.07
CA GLY A 123 -12.83 15.82 9.35
C GLY A 123 -14.36 15.77 9.47
N ARG A 124 -14.91 14.61 9.85
CA ARG A 124 -16.36 14.40 9.98
C ARG A 124 -16.96 14.87 11.30
N TYR A 125 -16.19 14.84 12.40
CA TYR A 125 -16.68 15.06 13.76
C TYR A 125 -16.11 16.34 14.38
N ILE A 126 -15.92 17.38 13.56
CA ILE A 126 -15.32 18.64 14.01
C ILE A 126 -16.16 19.28 15.13
N VAL A 127 -17.49 19.35 14.97
CA VAL A 127 -18.38 19.93 15.99
C VAL A 127 -18.29 19.17 17.31
N LEU A 128 -18.34 17.84 17.25
CA LEU A 128 -18.24 16.99 18.44
C LEU A 128 -16.87 17.14 19.13
N GLY A 129 -15.80 17.27 18.34
CA GLY A 129 -14.46 17.58 18.84
C GLY A 129 -14.44 18.87 19.65
N TYR A 130 -15.05 19.95 19.15
CA TYR A 130 -15.15 21.21 19.91
C TYR A 130 -15.95 21.06 21.21
N ILE A 131 -17.07 20.34 21.21
CA ILE A 131 -17.86 20.09 22.42
C ILE A 131 -16.98 19.39 23.48
N PHE A 132 -16.28 18.31 23.11
CA PHE A 132 -15.41 17.60 24.04
C PHE A 132 -14.18 18.41 24.45
N SER A 133 -13.59 19.21 23.56
CA SER A 133 -12.50 20.13 23.93
C SER A 133 -12.95 21.17 24.93
N PHE A 134 -14.17 21.71 24.79
CA PHE A 134 -14.73 22.69 25.73
C PHE A 134 -15.05 22.07 27.10
N LEU A 135 -15.75 20.92 27.12
CA LEU A 135 -16.05 20.19 28.35
C LEU A 135 -14.79 19.71 29.08
N GLY A 136 -13.65 19.68 28.38
CA GLY A 136 -12.35 19.32 28.92
C GLY A 136 -12.09 17.82 28.94
N GLY A 137 -10.97 17.44 29.55
CA GLY A 137 -10.55 16.04 29.68
C GLY A 137 -9.84 15.47 28.45
N LEU A 138 -9.46 14.19 28.57
CA LEU A 138 -8.58 13.52 27.61
C LEU A 138 -9.22 13.33 26.22
N VAL A 139 -10.55 13.21 26.15
CA VAL A 139 -11.27 12.97 24.90
C VAL A 139 -11.17 14.17 23.95
N GLY A 140 -11.39 15.39 24.45
CA GLY A 140 -11.25 16.62 23.65
C GLY A 140 -9.81 16.83 23.17
N LEU A 141 -8.83 16.49 24.01
CA LEU A 141 -7.42 16.52 23.65
C LEU A 141 -7.09 15.51 22.54
N ALA A 142 -7.66 14.29 22.62
CA ALA A 142 -7.50 13.27 21.59
C ALA A 142 -8.06 13.72 20.23
N PHE A 143 -9.25 14.32 20.19
CA PHE A 143 -9.80 14.91 18.96
C PHE A 143 -8.89 16.00 18.38
N ALA A 144 -8.40 16.89 19.24
CA ALA A 144 -7.52 17.98 18.84
C ALA A 144 -6.21 17.48 18.21
N ILE A 145 -5.52 16.58 18.89
CA ILE A 145 -4.26 15.97 18.40
C ILE A 145 -4.53 15.19 17.10
N ASN A 146 -5.62 14.42 17.07
CA ASN A 146 -6.00 13.64 15.89
C ASN A 146 -6.15 14.54 14.67
N TYR A 147 -6.96 15.61 14.77
CA TYR A 147 -7.19 16.50 13.63
C TYR A 147 -5.96 17.35 13.28
N ALA A 148 -5.16 17.76 14.25
CA ALA A 148 -4.03 18.66 14.01
C ALA A 148 -2.81 17.97 13.38
N PHE A 149 -2.47 16.76 13.82
CA PHE A 149 -1.15 16.17 13.58
C PHE A 149 -1.16 14.77 12.96
N THR A 150 -2.32 14.12 12.84
CA THR A 150 -2.36 12.77 12.25
C THR A 150 -1.92 12.81 10.80
N SER A 151 -0.97 11.92 10.48
CA SER A 151 -0.52 11.63 9.14
C SER A 151 -0.89 10.20 8.78
N GLN A 152 -1.02 9.92 7.50
CA GLN A 152 -1.16 8.58 6.94
C GLN A 152 0.13 8.20 6.21
N THR A 153 0.47 6.92 6.25
CA THR A 153 1.63 6.36 5.54
C THR A 153 1.12 5.59 4.33
N ALA A 154 1.60 5.95 3.15
CA ALA A 154 1.34 5.26 1.90
C ALA A 154 2.07 3.90 1.84
N VAL A 155 1.70 3.03 0.91
CA VAL A 155 2.32 1.69 0.74
C VAL A 155 3.82 1.83 0.42
N ASN A 156 4.19 2.85 -0.35
CA ASN A 156 5.59 3.16 -0.65
C ASN A 156 6.38 3.79 0.52
N GLY A 157 5.73 4.04 1.67
CA GLY A 157 6.31 4.64 2.87
C GLY A 157 6.28 6.17 2.92
N GLU A 158 5.82 6.86 1.88
CA GLU A 158 5.62 8.32 1.94
C GLU A 158 4.55 8.68 2.98
N LYS A 159 4.78 9.75 3.75
CA LYS A 159 3.84 10.26 4.75
C LYS A 159 3.10 11.48 4.23
N PHE A 160 1.78 11.47 4.37
CA PHE A 160 0.90 12.56 3.98
C PHE A 160 0.02 13.00 5.15
N PRO A 161 -0.39 14.28 5.22
CA PRO A 161 -1.39 14.71 6.18
C PRO A 161 -2.68 13.91 5.98
N LYS A 162 -3.20 13.30 7.06
CA LYS A 162 -4.49 12.60 6.97
C LYS A 162 -5.61 13.60 6.67
N TYR A 163 -5.57 14.76 7.32
CA TYR A 163 -6.63 15.76 7.24
C TYR A 163 -6.21 17.00 6.46
N ASN A 164 -7.20 17.63 5.83
CA ASN A 164 -6.99 18.85 5.06
C ASN A 164 -6.58 20.05 5.91
N ARG A 165 -6.10 21.12 5.23
CA ARG A 165 -5.58 22.32 5.91
C ARG A 165 -6.61 22.93 6.86
N SER A 166 -7.87 23.02 6.43
CA SER A 166 -8.98 23.55 7.24
C SER A 166 -9.22 22.68 8.48
N THR A 167 -9.34 21.37 8.34
CA THR A 167 -9.54 20.43 9.46
C THR A 167 -8.37 20.47 10.45
N ARG A 168 -7.13 20.55 9.97
CA ARG A 168 -5.95 20.71 10.83
C ARG A 168 -5.96 22.03 11.59
N SER A 169 -6.43 23.10 10.98
CA SER A 169 -6.61 24.39 11.66
C SER A 169 -7.64 24.27 12.79
N HIS A 170 -8.77 23.61 12.55
CA HIS A 170 -9.74 23.28 13.60
C HIS A 170 -9.13 22.43 14.71
N GLY A 171 -8.35 21.39 14.39
CA GLY A 171 -7.65 20.59 15.39
C GLY A 171 -6.70 21.40 16.28
N LYS A 172 -5.97 22.37 15.71
CA LYS A 172 -5.11 23.29 16.49
C LYS A 172 -5.93 24.22 17.39
N ALA A 173 -7.06 24.73 16.91
CA ALA A 173 -7.96 25.54 17.73
C ALA A 173 -8.58 24.73 18.87
N MET A 174 -9.01 23.49 18.61
CA MET A 174 -9.48 22.55 19.62
C MET A 174 -8.41 22.24 20.66
N LEU A 175 -7.13 22.17 20.26
CA LEU A 175 -6.02 21.91 21.18
C LEU A 175 -5.88 23.05 22.18
N ILE A 176 -5.91 24.29 21.70
CA ILE A 176 -5.85 25.49 22.55
C ILE A 176 -7.04 25.51 23.50
N LEU A 177 -8.25 25.25 22.98
CA LEU A 177 -9.47 25.21 23.78
C LEU A 177 -9.40 24.13 24.88
N ALA A 178 -8.99 22.91 24.52
CA ALA A 178 -8.89 21.78 25.45
C ALA A 178 -7.89 22.05 26.58
N ILE A 179 -6.71 22.59 26.26
CA ILE A 179 -5.70 22.96 27.25
C ILE A 179 -6.25 24.06 28.17
N GLY A 180 -6.91 25.08 27.62
CA GLY A 180 -7.54 26.16 28.39
C GLY A 180 -8.61 25.65 29.35
N SER A 181 -9.51 24.79 28.88
CA SER A 181 -10.55 24.16 29.70
C SER A 181 -9.95 23.31 30.83
N ILE A 182 -8.90 22.54 30.55
CA ILE A 182 -8.22 21.73 31.58
C ILE A 182 -7.61 22.63 32.66
N ILE A 183 -6.89 23.70 32.27
CA ILE A 183 -6.29 24.65 33.23
C ILE A 183 -7.37 25.31 34.08
N MET A 184 -8.46 25.78 33.45
CA MET A 184 -9.57 26.42 34.18
C MET A 184 -10.18 25.48 35.23
N GLN A 185 -10.41 24.21 34.87
CA GLN A 185 -10.94 23.21 35.80
C GLN A 185 -9.97 22.91 36.96
N LEU A 186 -8.66 22.90 36.71
CA LEU A 186 -7.66 22.72 37.76
C LEU A 186 -7.68 23.91 38.73
N ILE A 187 -7.73 25.14 38.23
CA ILE A 187 -7.83 26.34 39.08
C ILE A 187 -9.10 26.29 39.94
N MET A 188 -10.25 25.95 39.36
CA MET A 188 -11.52 25.84 40.10
C MET A 188 -11.53 24.74 41.17
N ARG A 189 -10.69 23.69 41.02
CA ARG A 189 -10.56 22.62 42.03
C ARG A 189 -9.57 22.96 43.14
N LEU A 190 -8.64 23.88 42.87
CA LEU A 190 -7.59 24.29 43.81
C LEU A 190 -7.97 25.55 44.60
N SER A 191 -8.95 26.32 44.13
CA SER A 191 -9.58 27.43 44.85
C SER A 191 -10.72 26.96 45.74
#